data_AF-A0A421K8F8-F1
#
_entry.id   AF-A0A421K8F8-F1
#
_cell.length_a   1.000
_cell.length_b   1.000
_cell.length_c   1.000
_cell.angle_alpha   90.00
_cell.angle_beta   90.00
_cell.angle_gamma   90.00
#
_symmetry.space_group_name_H-M   'P 1'
#
loop_
_entity.id
_entity.type
_entity.pdbx_description
1 polymer ?
#
loop_
_entity_poly.entity_id
_entity_poly.type
_entity_poly.pdbx_seq_one_letter_code
_entity_poly.pdbx_strand_id
1 'polypeptide(L)'
;MVTLSFCASLFSKDFIQMILFMGRGRPSYLEGAEILTILVTSNIFVAQHKIFSSIIYFHRRTWILSSGGLIMVALNLVLNLLLIPRFGRISAAYNTVFVEAGYLVWILFWSMRIERFRVHFLFYFTITMIFGIPVFVIYRWIPGLLQVNAQNIFVKLIISAIFIGIIFRQWSSRYRIE
;
A
#
# COMPACT_ATOMS: atom_id res chain seq x y z
N MET A 1 -8.94 -5.24 -2.22
CA MET A 1 -8.24 -3.94 -2.27
C MET A 1 -6.72 -4.11 -2.27
N VAL A 2 -6.13 -4.88 -1.33
CA VAL A 2 -4.68 -5.14 -1.25
C VAL A 2 -4.06 -5.66 -2.56
N THR A 3 -4.70 -6.63 -3.23
CA THR A 3 -4.23 -7.18 -4.52
C THR A 3 -4.16 -6.13 -5.62
N LEU A 4 -5.16 -5.25 -5.68
CA LEU A 4 -5.20 -4.18 -6.68
C LEU A 4 -4.06 -3.19 -6.44
N SER A 5 -3.79 -2.86 -5.17
CA SER A 5 -2.64 -2.04 -4.80
C SER A 5 -1.32 -2.70 -5.21
N PHE A 6 -1.17 -4.01 -4.97
CA PHE A 6 0.01 -4.74 -5.39
C PHE A 6 0.18 -4.74 -6.92
N CYS A 7 -0.85 -5.08 -7.68
CA CYS A 7 -0.82 -5.01 -9.15
C CYS A 7 -0.51 -3.59 -9.64
N ALA A 8 -1.17 -2.57 -9.08
CA ALA A 8 -0.91 -1.17 -9.43
C ALA A 8 0.55 -0.76 -9.16
N SER A 9 1.16 -1.28 -8.08
CA SER A 9 2.57 -1.02 -7.78
C SER A 9 3.49 -1.63 -8.85
N LEU A 10 3.22 -2.87 -9.28
CA LEU A 10 4.00 -3.58 -10.30
C LEU A 10 3.93 -2.90 -11.68
N PHE A 11 2.76 -2.38 -12.04
CA PHE A 11 2.53 -1.75 -13.35
C PHE A 11 2.74 -0.23 -13.37
N SER A 12 3.06 0.38 -12.22
CA SER A 12 3.19 1.85 -12.09
C SER A 12 4.18 2.47 -13.09
N LYS A 13 5.35 1.86 -13.29
CA LYS A 13 6.35 2.29 -14.27
C LYS A 13 5.89 2.10 -15.71
N ASP A 14 5.15 1.03 -16.02
CA ASP A 14 4.62 0.79 -17.37
C ASP A 14 3.56 1.83 -17.74
N PHE A 15 2.67 2.20 -16.81
CA PHE A 15 1.69 3.26 -17.04
C PHE A 15 2.35 4.61 -17.33
N ILE A 16 3.38 4.98 -16.58
CA ILE A 16 4.07 6.26 -16.77
C ILE A 16 4.87 6.26 -18.07
N GLN A 17 5.52 5.15 -18.42
CA GLN A 17 6.20 5.03 -19.71
C GLN A 17 5.24 5.04 -20.89
N MET A 18 4.05 4.46 -20.77
CA MET A 18 3.00 4.56 -21.78
C MET A 18 2.58 6.02 -22.01
N ILE A 19 2.40 6.81 -20.93
CA ILE A 19 2.08 8.25 -21.02
C ILE A 19 3.21 9.03 -21.70
N LEU A 20 4.47 8.68 -21.41
CA LEU A 20 5.65 9.26 -22.06
C LEU A 20 5.68 8.94 -23.56
N PHE A 21 5.47 7.67 -23.93
CA PHE A 21 5.41 7.23 -25.32
C PHE A 21 4.28 7.88 -26.13
N MET A 22 3.15 8.19 -25.49
CA MET A 22 2.04 8.92 -26.11
C MET A 22 2.34 10.41 -26.34
N GLY A 23 3.58 10.87 -26.11
CA GLY A 23 4.03 12.24 -26.35
C GLY A 23 3.48 13.27 -25.35
N ARG A 24 2.85 12.81 -24.27
CA ARG A 24 2.21 13.68 -23.26
C ARG A 24 3.04 13.87 -21.99
N GLY A 25 4.21 13.22 -21.90
CA GLY A 25 5.07 13.25 -20.71
C GLY A 25 6.44 13.89 -20.94
N ARG A 26 6.99 14.55 -19.91
CA ARG A 26 8.40 14.94 -19.81
C ARG A 26 9.23 13.83 -19.16
N PRO A 27 10.50 13.63 -19.53
CA PRO A 27 11.36 12.56 -18.97
C PRO A 27 11.50 12.63 -17.43
N SER A 28 11.25 13.79 -16.82
CA SER A 28 11.14 13.95 -15.35
C SER A 28 10.05 13.09 -14.69
N TYR A 29 9.08 12.54 -15.44
CA TYR A 29 8.08 11.63 -14.90
C TYR A 29 8.64 10.25 -14.51
N LEU A 30 9.80 9.84 -15.05
CA LEU A 30 10.43 8.57 -14.69
C LEU A 30 10.83 8.52 -13.21
N GLU A 31 11.30 9.64 -12.65
CA GLU A 31 11.57 9.78 -11.22
C GLU A 31 10.27 9.70 -10.39
N GLY A 32 9.17 10.22 -10.94
CA GLY A 32 7.85 10.14 -10.31
C GLY A 32 7.32 8.71 -10.23
N ALA A 33 7.72 7.83 -11.13
CA ALA A 33 7.29 6.44 -11.14
C ALA A 33 7.80 5.66 -9.92
N GLU A 34 9.01 5.97 -9.48
CA GLU A 34 9.62 5.40 -8.30
C GLU A 34 8.90 5.78 -7.01
N ILE A 35 8.58 7.07 -6.90
CA ILE A 35 7.77 7.61 -5.80
C ILE A 35 6.38 6.98 -5.78
N LEU A 36 5.76 6.83 -6.96
CA LEU A 36 4.43 6.24 -7.10
C LEU A 36 4.41 4.79 -6.62
N THR A 37 5.41 3.97 -6.94
CA THR A 37 5.49 2.58 -6.48
C THR A 37 5.49 2.49 -4.95
N ILE A 38 6.30 3.32 -4.29
CA ILE A 38 6.38 3.37 -2.82
C ILE A 38 5.04 3.83 -2.23
N LEU A 39 4.43 4.88 -2.78
CA LEU A 39 3.14 5.38 -2.34
C LEU A 39 2.02 4.35 -2.50
N VAL A 40 1.99 3.62 -3.61
CA VAL A 40 0.96 2.59 -3.82
C VAL A 40 1.08 1.46 -2.78
N THR A 41 2.27 1.22 -2.22
CA THR A 41 2.48 0.25 -1.13
C THR A 41 1.79 0.70 0.16
N SER A 42 1.65 2.00 0.42
CA SER A 42 0.94 2.49 1.62
C SER A 42 -0.54 2.08 1.62
N ASN A 43 -1.13 1.84 0.45
CA ASN A 43 -2.51 1.37 0.33
C ASN A 43 -2.76 0.00 0.98
N ILE A 44 -1.70 -0.78 1.26
CA ILE A 44 -1.82 -2.01 2.05
C ILE A 44 -2.33 -1.66 3.46
N PHE A 45 -1.76 -0.63 4.09
CA PHE A 45 -2.20 -0.14 5.40
C PHE A 45 -3.60 0.48 5.31
N VAL A 46 -3.90 1.18 4.22
CA VAL A 46 -5.24 1.72 3.95
C VAL A 46 -6.30 0.63 3.93
N ALA A 47 -6.03 -0.45 3.19
CA ALA A 47 -6.93 -1.57 3.10
C ALA A 47 -7.14 -2.27 4.46
N GLN A 48 -6.10 -2.37 5.28
CA GLN A 48 -6.19 -2.98 6.60
C GLN A 48 -6.97 -2.11 7.58
N HIS A 49 -6.68 -0.80 7.65
CA HIS A 49 -7.35 0.06 8.62
C HIS A 49 -8.84 0.23 8.30
N LYS A 50 -9.24 0.08 7.03
CA LYS A 50 -10.66 0.13 6.63
C LYS A 50 -11.51 -0.91 7.36
N ILE A 51 -11.00 -2.13 7.52
CA ILE A 51 -11.70 -3.22 8.22
C ILE A 51 -12.03 -2.79 9.66
N PHE A 52 -11.05 -2.24 10.37
CA PHE A 52 -11.20 -1.79 11.75
C PHE A 52 -11.99 -0.47 11.87
N SER A 53 -11.88 0.41 10.87
CA SER A 53 -12.66 1.66 10.83
C SER A 53 -14.16 1.41 10.75
N SER A 54 -14.59 0.31 10.11
CA SER A 54 -16.00 -0.10 10.08
C SER A 54 -16.55 -0.38 11.47
N ILE A 55 -15.75 -0.96 12.37
CA ILE A 55 -16.13 -1.21 13.78
C ILE A 55 -16.35 0.12 14.50
N ILE A 56 -15.43 1.07 14.34
CA ILE A 56 -15.52 2.41 14.93
C ILE A 56 -16.75 3.17 14.40
N TYR A 57 -17.01 3.06 13.09
CA TYR A 57 -18.16 3.67 12.44
C TYR A 57 -19.48 3.07 12.94
N PHE A 58 -19.55 1.74 13.07
CA PHE A 58 -20.71 1.03 13.61
C PHE A 58 -21.09 1.53 15.00
N HIS A 59 -20.10 1.74 15.88
CA HIS A 59 -20.31 2.30 17.22
C HIS A 59 -20.45 3.84 17.25
N ARG A 60 -20.57 4.50 16.10
CA ARG A 60 -20.73 5.96 15.95
C ARG A 60 -19.66 6.80 16.65
N ARG A 61 -18.45 6.25 16.85
CA ARG A 61 -17.30 6.95 17.46
C ARG A 61 -16.43 7.62 16.40
N THR A 62 -17.04 8.35 15.47
CA THR A 62 -16.36 8.96 14.32
C THR A 62 -15.28 9.98 14.71
N TRP A 63 -15.38 10.59 15.89
CA TRP A 63 -14.36 11.49 16.44
C TRP A 63 -12.97 10.83 16.53
N ILE A 64 -12.90 9.50 16.70
CA ILE A 64 -11.64 8.75 16.73
C ILE A 64 -10.98 8.72 15.34
N LEU A 65 -11.80 8.57 14.29
CA LEU A 65 -11.33 8.62 12.90
C LEU A 65 -10.83 10.03 12.58
N SER A 66 -11.60 11.07 12.95
CA SER A 66 -11.23 12.46 12.69
C SER A 66 -9.96 12.89 13.44
N SER A 67 -9.84 12.55 14.73
CA SER A 67 -8.64 12.86 15.52
C SER A 67 -7.40 12.14 14.99
N GLY A 68 -7.52 10.86 14.65
CA GLY A 68 -6.44 10.10 14.03
C GLY A 68 -6.03 10.68 12.68
N GLY A 69 -7.01 11.07 11.84
CA GLY A 69 -6.76 11.68 10.54
C GLY A 69 -6.08 13.05 10.65
N LEU A 70 -6.46 13.88 11.62
CA LEU A 70 -5.79 15.16 11.88
C LEU A 70 -4.34 14.95 12.33
N ILE A 71 -4.09 14.00 13.24
CA ILE A 71 -2.73 13.64 13.68
C ILE A 71 -1.91 13.13 12.50
N MET A 72 -2.50 12.27 11.66
CA MET A 72 -1.87 11.72 10.45
C MET A 72 -1.44 12.85 9.50
N VAL A 73 -2.34 13.78 9.19
CA VAL A 73 -2.04 14.92 8.29
C VAL A 73 -0.96 15.82 8.90
N ALA A 74 -1.07 16.14 10.19
CA ALA A 74 -0.09 16.98 10.88
C ALA A 74 1.31 16.34 10.89
N LEU A 75 1.41 15.06 11.24
CA LEU A 75 2.67 14.32 11.23
C LEU A 75 3.25 14.23 9.82
N ASN A 76 2.42 13.93 8.81
CA ASN A 76 2.87 13.84 7.42
C ASN A 76 3.44 15.18 6.95
N LEU A 77 2.76 16.29 7.24
CA LEU A 77 3.22 17.64 6.91
C LEU A 77 4.54 17.98 7.61
N VAL A 78 4.62 17.80 8.94
CA VAL A 78 5.82 18.12 9.73
C VAL A 78 7.02 17.30 9.24
N LEU A 79 6.85 16.00 9.07
CA LEU A 79 7.91 15.12 8.61
C LEU A 79 8.34 15.44 7.18
N ASN A 80 7.40 15.78 6.28
CA ASN A 80 7.75 16.21 4.94
C ASN A 80 8.56 17.52 4.94
N LEU A 81 8.17 18.52 5.74
CA LEU A 81 8.90 19.78 5.86
C LEU A 81 10.34 19.59 6.38
N LEU A 82 10.55 18.61 7.25
CA LEU A 82 11.87 18.31 7.81
C LEU A 82 12.73 17.39 6.91
N LEU A 83 12.11 16.39 6.29
CA LEU A 83 12.83 15.34 5.57
C LEU A 83 13.08 15.70 4.10
N ILE A 84 12.15 16.39 3.42
CA ILE A 84 12.31 16.71 1.99
C ILE A 84 13.57 17.54 1.72
N PRO A 85 13.89 18.60 2.50
CA PRO A 85 15.09 19.39 2.25
C PRO A 85 16.40 18.61 2.44
N ARG A 86 16.39 17.58 3.29
CA ARG A 86 17.60 16.79 3.65
C ARG A 86 17.77 15.53 2.82
N PHE A 87 16.68 14.82 2.53
CA PHE A 87 16.68 13.48 1.93
C PHE A 87 15.97 13.44 0.56
N GLY A 88 15.46 14.58 0.08
CA GLY A 88 14.83 14.71 -1.23
C GLY A 88 13.39 14.19 -1.28
N ARG A 89 12.88 13.96 -2.49
CA ARG A 89 11.46 13.61 -2.71
C ARG A 89 11.11 12.18 -2.33
N ILE A 90 12.07 11.25 -2.39
CA ILE A 90 11.87 9.84 -2.05
C ILE A 90 11.51 9.69 -0.56
N SER A 91 12.07 10.53 0.32
CA SER A 91 11.74 10.48 1.74
C SER A 91 10.27 10.84 2.02
N ALA A 92 9.63 11.67 1.19
CA ALA A 92 8.20 11.97 1.33
C ALA A 92 7.31 10.74 1.08
N ALA A 93 7.72 9.88 0.15
CA ALA A 93 7.01 8.63 -0.12
C ALA A 93 7.10 7.67 1.07
N TYR A 94 8.31 7.48 1.63
CA TYR A 94 8.51 6.67 2.83
C TYR A 94 7.79 7.25 4.05
N ASN A 95 7.80 8.56 4.22
CA ASN A 95 7.06 9.23 5.27
C ASN A 95 5.55 8.93 5.18
N THR A 96 4.99 8.95 3.98
CA THR A 96 3.57 8.61 3.78
C THR A 96 3.28 7.17 4.18
N VAL A 97 4.13 6.21 3.82
CA VAL A 97 4.00 4.82 4.26
C VAL A 97 4.05 4.70 5.79
N PHE A 98 4.98 5.41 6.44
CA PHE A 98 5.15 5.40 7.89
C PHE A 98 3.93 5.98 8.62
N VAL A 99 3.42 7.10 8.14
CA VAL A 99 2.27 7.78 8.76
C VAL A 99 0.98 6.97 8.56
N GLU A 100 0.78 6.33 7.41
CA GLU A 100 -0.33 5.39 7.17
C GLU A 100 -0.25 4.15 8.09
N ALA A 101 0.96 3.61 8.32
CA ALA A 101 1.16 2.54 9.30
C ALA A 101 0.83 3.00 10.74
N GLY A 102 1.23 4.22 11.11
CA GLY A 102 0.86 4.82 12.39
C GLY A 102 -0.65 5.01 12.54
N TYR A 103 -1.33 5.43 11.49
CA TYR A 103 -2.79 5.56 11.47
C TYR A 103 -3.49 4.20 11.60
N LEU A 104 -2.97 3.14 10.96
CA LEU A 104 -3.45 1.78 11.19
C LEU A 104 -3.35 1.38 12.67
N VAL A 105 -2.21 1.65 13.32
CA VAL A 105 -2.01 1.34 14.75
C VAL A 105 -3.01 2.11 15.61
N TRP A 106 -3.23 3.40 15.32
CA TRP A 106 -4.23 4.22 16.02
C TRP A 106 -5.63 3.62 15.93
N ILE A 107 -6.07 3.30 14.71
CA ILE A 107 -7.40 2.73 14.46
C ILE A 107 -7.52 1.35 15.13
N LEU A 108 -6.49 0.52 15.05
CA LEU A 108 -6.47 -0.80 15.65
C LEU A 108 -6.59 -0.71 17.17
N PHE A 109 -5.79 0.14 17.81
CA PHE A 109 -5.82 0.38 19.25
C PHE A 109 -7.23 0.76 19.74
N TRP A 110 -7.87 1.72 19.07
CA TRP A 110 -9.20 2.17 19.46
C TRP A 110 -10.29 1.15 19.15
N SER A 111 -10.19 0.44 18.02
CA SER A 111 -11.15 -0.62 17.68
C SER A 111 -11.18 -1.73 18.74
N MET A 112 -10.01 -2.17 19.22
CA MET A 112 -9.89 -3.17 20.30
C MET A 112 -10.40 -2.66 21.66
N ARG A 113 -10.36 -1.34 21.89
CA ARG A 113 -10.92 -0.73 23.10
C ARG A 113 -12.44 -0.67 23.08
N ILE A 114 -13.03 -0.46 21.91
CA ILE A 114 -14.49 -0.36 21.74
C ILE A 114 -15.10 -1.75 21.80
N GLU A 115 -14.53 -2.70 21.04
CA GLU A 115 -15.03 -4.05 20.96
C GLU A 115 -13.91 -5.03 21.27
N ARG A 116 -14.15 -5.94 22.22
CA ARG A 116 -13.17 -6.95 22.62
C ARG A 116 -13.22 -8.12 21.64
N PHE A 117 -12.52 -7.99 20.52
CA PHE A 117 -12.28 -9.09 19.59
C PHE A 117 -10.80 -9.49 19.60
N ARG A 118 -10.53 -10.77 19.37
CA ARG A 118 -9.16 -11.27 19.23
C ARG A 118 -8.67 -10.98 17.82
N VAL A 119 -7.81 -9.97 17.70
CA VAL A 119 -7.10 -9.69 16.44
C VAL A 119 -6.11 -10.82 16.18
N HIS A 120 -6.26 -11.51 15.05
CA HIS A 120 -5.23 -12.42 14.55
C HIS A 120 -4.08 -11.61 13.95
N PHE A 121 -3.25 -10.98 14.79
CA PHE A 121 -2.12 -10.13 14.37
C PHE A 121 -1.22 -10.82 13.36
N LEU A 122 -1.00 -12.12 13.55
CA LEU A 122 -0.19 -12.95 12.65
C LEU A 122 -0.74 -12.91 11.20
N PHE A 123 -2.06 -12.91 11.02
CA PHE A 123 -2.68 -12.84 9.69
C PHE A 123 -2.42 -11.50 9.00
N TYR A 124 -2.63 -10.38 9.69
CA TYR A 124 -2.39 -9.04 9.15
C TYR A 124 -0.91 -8.77 8.87
N PHE A 125 -0.04 -9.22 9.78
CA PHE A 125 1.39 -9.17 9.58
C PHE A 125 1.81 -10.02 8.37
N THR A 126 1.28 -11.24 8.24
CA THR A 126 1.54 -12.11 7.08
C THR A 126 1.10 -11.47 5.77
N ILE A 127 -0.08 -10.84 5.71
CA ILE A 127 -0.50 -10.07 4.53
C ILE A 127 0.49 -8.95 4.23
N THR A 128 0.86 -8.16 5.24
CA THR A 128 1.81 -7.05 5.05
C THR A 128 3.16 -7.56 4.52
N MET A 129 3.66 -8.68 5.01
CA MET A 129 4.90 -9.29 4.54
C MET A 129 4.77 -9.85 3.13
N ILE A 130 3.68 -10.59 2.85
CA ILE A 130 3.42 -11.19 1.53
C ILE A 130 3.30 -10.14 0.43
N PHE A 131 2.73 -8.97 0.71
CA PHE A 131 2.56 -7.92 -0.29
C PHE A 131 3.67 -6.87 -0.25
N GLY A 132 4.19 -6.53 0.93
CA GLY A 132 5.22 -5.51 1.12
C GLY A 132 6.63 -5.97 0.73
N ILE A 133 7.03 -7.20 1.11
CA ILE A 133 8.36 -7.72 0.81
C ILE A 133 8.59 -7.83 -0.70
N PRO A 134 7.68 -8.41 -1.50
CA PRO A 134 7.93 -8.52 -2.94
C PRO A 134 8.01 -7.17 -3.63
N VAL A 135 7.20 -6.18 -3.22
CA VAL A 135 7.32 -4.81 -3.77
C VAL A 135 8.69 -4.22 -3.44
N PHE A 136 9.15 -4.37 -2.20
CA PHE A 136 10.47 -3.90 -1.78
C PHE A 136 11.60 -4.64 -2.52
N VAL A 137 11.52 -5.96 -2.66
CA VAL A 137 12.54 -6.79 -3.32
C VAL A 137 12.62 -6.48 -4.81
N ILE A 138 11.48 -6.44 -5.50
CA ILE A 138 11.42 -6.11 -6.93
C ILE A 138 12.04 -4.74 -7.19
N TYR A 139 11.73 -3.78 -6.32
CA TYR A 139 12.25 -2.42 -6.46
C TYR A 139 13.75 -2.33 -6.20
N ARG A 140 14.25 -2.97 -5.13
CA ARG A 140 15.64 -2.80 -4.68
C ARG A 140 16.63 -3.70 -5.42
N TRP A 141 16.23 -4.91 -5.77
CA TRP A 141 17.13 -5.98 -6.23
C TRP A 141 16.88 -6.39 -7.68
N ILE A 142 15.69 -6.15 -8.22
CA ILE A 142 15.33 -6.51 -9.61
C ILE A 142 14.81 -5.29 -10.37
N PRO A 143 15.56 -4.18 -10.43
CA PRO A 143 15.10 -2.97 -11.14
C PRO A 143 14.87 -3.23 -12.63
N GLY A 144 15.54 -4.24 -13.20
CA GLY A 144 15.34 -4.69 -14.59
C GLY A 144 13.92 -5.19 -14.86
N LEU A 145 13.22 -5.75 -13.86
CA LEU A 145 11.82 -6.18 -14.00
C LEU A 145 10.87 -5.00 -14.21
N LEU A 146 11.24 -3.82 -13.72
CA LEU A 146 10.43 -2.62 -13.80
C LEU A 146 10.59 -1.88 -15.14
N GLN A 147 11.58 -2.25 -15.97
CA GLN A 147 11.72 -1.70 -17.32
C GLN A 147 10.58 -2.22 -18.22
N VAL A 148 10.05 -1.36 -19.10
CA VAL A 148 9.05 -1.77 -20.09
C VAL A 148 9.72 -2.63 -21.14
N ASN A 149 9.51 -3.92 -21.00
CA ASN A 149 9.87 -4.94 -21.97
C ASN A 149 8.69 -5.93 -22.03
N ALA A 150 8.35 -6.43 -23.22
CA ALA A 150 7.26 -7.39 -23.41
C ALA A 150 7.44 -8.62 -22.50
N GLN A 151 8.68 -9.08 -22.32
CA GLN A 151 9.00 -10.18 -21.40
C GLN A 151 8.66 -9.84 -19.95
N ASN A 152 9.01 -8.63 -19.49
CA ASN A 152 8.73 -8.18 -18.13
C ASN A 152 7.23 -7.98 -17.87
N ILE A 153 6.48 -7.49 -18.86
CA ILE A 153 5.01 -7.36 -18.76
C ILE A 153 4.39 -8.75 -18.58
N PHE A 154 4.85 -9.75 -19.34
CA PHE A 154 4.37 -11.12 -19.21
C PHE A 154 4.65 -11.70 -17.82
N VAL A 155 5.87 -11.49 -17.30
CA VAL A 155 6.24 -11.89 -15.93
C VAL A 155 5.36 -11.20 -14.89
N LYS A 156 5.11 -9.88 -15.01
CA LYS A 156 4.22 -9.14 -14.10
C LYS A 156 2.79 -9.66 -14.12
N LEU A 157 2.27 -10.04 -15.30
CA LEU A 157 0.95 -10.65 -15.44
C LEU A 157 0.87 -12.01 -14.73
N ILE A 158 1.89 -12.86 -14.90
CA ILE A 158 1.97 -14.15 -14.20
C ILE A 158 1.99 -13.95 -12.69
N ILE A 159 2.86 -13.06 -12.18
CA ILE A 159 2.95 -12.76 -10.75
C ILE A 159 1.58 -12.26 -10.23
N SER A 160 0.93 -11.35 -10.96
CA SER A 160 -0.38 -10.83 -10.59
C SER A 160 -1.45 -11.93 -10.56
N ALA A 161 -1.45 -12.82 -11.55
CA ALA A 161 -2.38 -13.96 -11.61
C ALA A 161 -2.17 -14.95 -10.44
N ILE A 162 -0.92 -15.23 -10.08
CA ILE A 162 -0.58 -16.08 -8.92
C ILE A 162 -1.15 -15.45 -7.64
N PHE A 163 -0.95 -14.15 -7.43
CA PHE A 163 -1.44 -13.45 -6.25
C PHE A 163 -2.97 -13.43 -6.16
N ILE A 164 -3.65 -13.23 -7.29
CA ILE A 164 -5.12 -13.34 -7.37
C ILE A 164 -5.56 -14.77 -7.05
N GLY A 165 -4.88 -15.78 -7.59
CA GLY A 165 -5.17 -17.19 -7.34
C GLY A 165 -4.99 -17.60 -5.88
N ILE A 166 -3.95 -17.12 -5.19
CA ILE A 166 -3.73 -17.37 -3.75
C ILE A 166 -4.91 -16.85 -2.93
N ILE A 167 -5.38 -15.64 -3.22
CA ILE A 167 -6.53 -15.06 -2.53
C ILE A 167 -7.80 -15.83 -2.83
N PHE A 168 -8.03 -16.19 -4.10
CA PHE A 168 -9.21 -16.95 -4.49
C PHE A 168 -9.26 -18.31 -3.78
N ARG A 169 -8.11 -18.96 -3.62
CA ARG A 169 -7.98 -20.22 -2.85
C ARG A 169 -8.28 -20.01 -1.37
N GLN A 170 -7.71 -18.98 -0.74
CA GLN A 170 -7.98 -18.67 0.68
C GLN A 170 -9.47 -18.35 0.90
N TRP A 171 -10.07 -17.59 -0.01
CA TRP A 171 -11.50 -17.29 0.01
C TRP A 171 -12.31 -18.58 -0.11
N SER A 172 -12.07 -19.40 -1.15
CA SER A 172 -12.78 -20.67 -1.36
C SER A 172 -12.68 -21.64 -0.17
N SER A 173 -11.53 -21.69 0.52
CA SER A 173 -11.38 -22.55 1.71
C SER A 173 -12.22 -22.11 2.91
N ARG A 174 -12.56 -20.81 3.03
CA ARG A 174 -13.40 -20.30 4.13
C ARG A 174 -14.88 -20.59 3.94
N TYR A 175 -15.34 -20.70 2.69
CA TYR A 175 -16.75 -21.00 2.36
C TYR A 175 -17.01 -22.49 2.14
N ARG A 176 -16.01 -23.36 2.39
CA ARG A 176 -16.15 -24.81 2.30
C ARG A 176 -16.45 -25.45 3.67
N ILE A 177 -16.95 -24.66 4.61
CA ILE A 177 -17.51 -25.11 5.89
C ILE A 177 -18.99 -24.77 5.84
N GLU A 178 -19.75 -25.59 5.12
CA GLU A 178 -21.20 -25.81 5.24
C GLU A 178 -21.54 -27.07 4.42
#